data_AF-E9J989-F1
#
_entry.id   AF-E9J989-F1
#
_cell.length_a   1.000
_cell.length_b   1.000
_cell.length_c   1.000
_cell.angle_alpha   90.00
_cell.angle_beta   90.00
_cell.angle_gamma   90.00
#
_symmetry.space_group_name_H-M   'P 1'
#
loop_
_entity.id
_entity.type
_entity.pdbx_description
1 polymer ?
#
loop_
_entity_poly.entity_id
_entity_poly.type
_entity_poly.pdbx_seq_one_letter_code
_entity_poly.pdbx_strand_id
1 'polypeptide(L)'
;HFIKNITRSNDGRYAVKLPFREGNNQLGNSKKIALKRLYSLEWKLDTKPELKSAYTQVMQEYLDLNQMSPINELSDDGFYMPHHAVIKASNNTTKVRVVFDASAKTDNGRSLNDILMVGPTIQDTIFAHLLRFRTYKYVLTADIEKMYRQVILHEDDRKYQRILWRQNQQIKTFQLNTLTFGISSSPYLAIRTIQKLADDERHVYPAAAEVLKTHLYVDDLLTGTQSVEEARALRDEVIALLARGGFNIRQWASNEKCIIDDLESDA
;
A
#
# COMPACT_ATOMS: atom_id res chain seq x y z
N HIS A 1 -13.07 -12.00 9.71
CA HIS A 1 -11.60 -12.04 9.66
C HIS A 1 -10.95 -10.78 10.23
N PHE A 2 -11.04 -9.63 9.56
CA PHE A 2 -10.27 -8.41 9.87
C PHE A 2 -10.26 -7.99 11.35
N ILE A 3 -11.43 -7.74 11.96
CA ILE A 3 -11.54 -7.27 13.35
C ILE A 3 -10.84 -8.20 14.37
N LYS A 4 -10.81 -9.51 14.09
CA LYS A 4 -10.16 -10.49 14.98
C LYS A 4 -8.64 -10.54 14.83
N ASN A 5 -8.10 -10.01 13.74
CA ASN A 5 -6.70 -10.17 13.36
C ASN A 5 -6.00 -8.83 13.05
N ILE A 6 -6.59 -7.72 13.49
CA ILE A 6 -5.94 -6.42 13.45
C ILE A 6 -5.41 -6.09 14.84
N THR A 7 -4.18 -5.61 14.90
CA THR A 7 -3.54 -5.12 16.12
C THR A 7 -2.91 -3.77 15.84
N ARG A 8 -2.87 -2.91 16.87
CA ARG A 8 -2.17 -1.62 16.80
C ARG A 8 -0.93 -1.68 17.69
N SER A 9 0.23 -1.35 17.15
CA SER A 9 1.48 -1.28 17.90
C SER A 9 1.60 0.04 18.68
N ASN A 10 2.55 0.10 19.61
CA ASN A 10 2.76 1.26 20.48
C ASN A 10 3.18 2.54 19.71
N ASP A 11 3.76 2.37 18.52
CA ASP A 11 4.08 3.46 17.58
C ASP A 11 2.86 3.91 16.74
N GLY A 12 1.67 3.35 17.01
CA GLY A 12 0.41 3.71 16.38
C GLY A 12 0.10 2.95 15.10
N ARG A 13 1.06 2.20 14.53
CA ARG A 13 0.87 1.48 13.26
C ARG A 13 -0.01 0.24 13.44
N TYR A 14 -0.65 -0.19 12.36
CA TYR A 14 -1.52 -1.35 12.38
C TYR A 14 -0.86 -2.54 11.70
N ALA A 15 -1.01 -3.71 12.31
CA ALA A 15 -0.65 -4.99 11.72
C ALA A 15 -1.90 -5.83 11.44
N VAL A 16 -1.92 -6.51 10.29
CA VAL A 16 -3.05 -7.34 9.85
C VAL A 16 -2.57 -8.73 9.41
N LYS A 17 -3.48 -9.71 9.40
CA LYS A 17 -3.27 -11.04 8.82
C LYS A 17 -3.96 -11.21 7.47
N LEU A 18 -3.36 -12.01 6.58
CA LEU A 18 -3.96 -12.39 5.30
C LEU A 18 -5.24 -13.22 5.53
N PRO A 19 -6.34 -12.90 4.82
CA PRO A 19 -7.61 -13.60 4.96
C PRO A 19 -7.64 -14.85 4.08
N PHE A 20 -7.06 -15.95 4.55
CA PHE A 20 -7.16 -17.23 3.85
C PHE A 20 -8.61 -17.73 3.79
N ARG A 21 -8.99 -18.32 2.66
CA ARG A 21 -10.29 -18.98 2.48
C ARG A 21 -10.39 -20.20 3.39
N GLU A 22 -11.61 -20.60 3.73
CA GLU A 22 -11.84 -21.87 4.39
C GLU A 22 -11.53 -23.04 3.44
N GLY A 23 -10.90 -24.09 3.96
CA GLY A 23 -10.52 -25.29 3.21
C GLY A 23 -9.02 -25.44 2.98
N ASN A 24 -8.64 -26.14 1.92
CA ASN A 24 -7.24 -26.43 1.64
C ASN A 24 -6.52 -25.18 1.11
N ASN A 25 -5.58 -24.63 1.90
CA ASN A 25 -4.74 -23.49 1.55
C ASN A 25 -3.31 -23.89 1.16
N GLN A 26 -3.10 -25.15 0.78
CA GLN A 26 -1.80 -25.63 0.32
C GLN A 26 -1.44 -25.00 -1.02
N LEU A 27 -0.32 -24.28 -1.01
CA LEU A 27 0.38 -23.79 -2.19
C LEU A 27 1.48 -24.79 -2.57
N GLY A 28 1.68 -24.96 -3.87
CA GLY A 28 2.83 -25.66 -4.40
C GLY A 28 4.10 -24.81 -4.30
N ASN A 29 5.20 -25.31 -4.85
CA ASN A 29 6.45 -24.56 -4.89
C ASN A 29 6.41 -23.49 -5.98
N SER A 30 6.58 -22.20 -5.62
CA SER A 30 6.70 -21.10 -6.59
C SER A 30 8.13 -20.59 -6.80
N LYS A 31 9.12 -21.10 -6.05
CA LYS A 31 10.51 -20.57 -6.09
C LYS A 31 11.14 -20.69 -7.47
N LYS A 32 10.98 -21.84 -8.13
CA LYS A 32 11.51 -22.07 -9.50
C LYS A 32 10.91 -21.09 -10.51
N ILE A 33 9.62 -20.81 -10.41
CA ILE A 33 8.90 -19.89 -11.30
C ILE A 33 9.33 -18.44 -11.04
N ALA A 34 9.43 -18.04 -9.77
CA ALA A 34 9.94 -16.73 -9.38
C ALA A 34 11.38 -16.51 -9.85
N LEU A 35 12.25 -17.51 -9.73
CA LEU A 35 13.64 -17.44 -10.17
C LEU A 35 13.74 -17.28 -11.69
N LYS A 36 12.97 -18.05 -12.46
CA LYS A 36 12.92 -17.92 -13.92
C LYS A 36 12.49 -16.50 -14.34
N ARG A 37 11.46 -15.95 -13.69
CA ARG A 37 10.97 -14.58 -13.95
C ARG A 37 11.97 -13.51 -13.52
N LEU A 38 12.73 -13.74 -12.44
CA LEU A 38 13.82 -12.86 -12.05
C LEU A 38 14.90 -12.79 -13.14
N TYR A 39 15.36 -13.93 -13.69
CA TYR A 39 16.33 -13.91 -14.79
C TYR A 39 15.82 -13.17 -16.02
N SER A 40 14.54 -13.34 -16.38
CA SER A 40 13.93 -12.58 -17.47
C SER A 40 13.86 -11.07 -17.19
N LEU A 41 13.59 -10.69 -15.94
CA LEU A 41 13.64 -9.30 -15.49
C LEU A 41 15.08 -8.76 -15.61
N GLU A 42 16.07 -9.48 -15.09
CA GLU A 42 17.49 -9.08 -15.14
C GLU A 42 17.95 -8.83 -16.57
N TRP A 43 17.64 -9.74 -17.49
CA TRP A 43 17.96 -9.57 -18.91
C TRP A 43 17.36 -8.27 -19.49
N LYS A 44 16.10 -7.97 -19.15
CA LYS A 44 15.46 -6.71 -19.56
C LYS A 44 16.14 -5.48 -18.93
N LEU A 45 16.51 -5.56 -17.66
CA LEU A 45 17.17 -4.46 -16.94
C LEU A 45 18.59 -4.20 -17.46
N ASP A 46 19.32 -5.23 -17.87
CA ASP A 46 20.67 -5.10 -18.43
C ASP A 46 20.68 -4.33 -19.75
N THR A 47 19.60 -4.42 -20.52
CA THR A 47 19.42 -3.61 -21.74
C THR A 47 18.97 -2.17 -21.47
N LYS A 48 18.62 -1.81 -20.23
CA LYS A 48 18.04 -0.51 -19.86
C LYS A 48 18.63 0.03 -18.54
N PRO A 49 19.81 0.68 -18.58
CA PRO A 49 20.53 1.13 -17.37
C PRO A 49 19.70 2.04 -16.45
N GLU A 50 18.93 2.98 -17.01
CA GLU A 50 18.09 3.89 -16.23
C GLU A 50 16.99 3.14 -15.47
N LEU A 51 16.32 2.20 -16.14
CA LEU A 51 15.30 1.36 -15.52
C LEU A 51 15.90 0.46 -14.44
N LYS A 52 17.11 -0.07 -14.67
CA LYS A 52 17.84 -0.87 -13.69
C LYS A 52 18.20 -0.07 -12.44
N SER A 53 18.68 1.16 -12.61
CA SER A 53 18.99 2.06 -11.50
C SER A 53 17.74 2.37 -10.67
N ALA A 54 16.67 2.83 -11.32
CA ALA A 54 15.42 3.16 -10.64
C ALA A 54 14.76 1.94 -9.98
N TYR A 55 14.79 0.76 -10.62
CA TYR A 55 14.34 -0.50 -10.02
C TYR A 55 15.13 -0.83 -8.76
N THR A 56 16.46 -0.78 -8.83
CA THR A 56 17.36 -1.07 -7.70
C THR A 56 17.12 -0.11 -6.55
N GLN A 57 16.92 1.18 -6.84
CA GLN A 57 16.58 2.19 -5.84
C GLN A 57 15.26 1.87 -5.13
N VAL A 58 14.22 1.45 -5.86
CA VAL A 58 12.95 1.04 -5.23
C VAL A 58 13.15 -0.18 -4.33
N MET A 59 13.89 -1.20 -4.78
CA MET A 59 14.18 -2.38 -3.96
C MET A 59 14.99 -2.04 -2.70
N GLN A 60 15.94 -1.12 -2.81
CA GLN A 60 16.73 -0.65 -1.68
C GLN A 60 15.87 0.18 -0.71
N GLU A 61 14.97 1.04 -1.21
CA GLU A 61 14.02 1.78 -0.37
C GLU A 61 13.14 0.84 0.49
N TYR A 62 12.72 -0.31 -0.05
CA TYR A 62 12.00 -1.31 0.75
C TYR A 62 12.84 -1.85 1.92
N LEU A 63 14.15 -2.03 1.74
CA LEU A 63 15.05 -2.43 2.82
C LEU A 63 15.27 -1.32 3.84
N ASP A 64 15.60 -0.11 3.36
CA ASP A 64 15.97 1.02 4.20
C ASP A 64 14.80 1.45 5.10
N LEU A 65 13.56 1.32 4.60
CA LEU A 65 12.33 1.58 5.36
C LEU A 65 11.87 0.38 6.22
N ASN A 66 12.66 -0.69 6.30
CA ASN A 66 12.33 -1.92 7.02
C ASN A 66 11.01 -2.58 6.56
N GLN A 67 10.59 -2.29 5.34
CA GLN A 67 9.38 -2.87 4.70
C GLN A 67 9.68 -4.18 3.99
N MET A 68 10.96 -4.54 3.90
CA MET A 68 11.46 -5.80 3.40
C MET A 68 12.64 -6.23 4.26
N SER A 69 12.76 -7.53 4.54
CA SER A 69 13.88 -8.07 5.31
C SER A 69 14.49 -9.29 4.60
N PRO A 70 15.82 -9.48 4.66
CA PRO A 70 16.44 -10.71 4.18
C PRO A 70 16.05 -11.87 5.07
N ILE A 71 15.93 -13.07 4.50
CA ILE A 71 15.72 -14.31 5.25
C ILE A 71 16.87 -15.29 5.01
N ASN A 72 17.43 -15.81 6.10
CA ASN A 72 18.53 -16.78 6.05
C ASN A 72 18.01 -18.21 6.22
N GLU A 73 16.97 -18.41 7.02
CA GLU A 73 16.33 -19.70 7.25
C GLU A 73 15.17 -19.87 6.25
N LEU A 74 15.41 -20.69 5.24
CA LEU A 74 14.41 -21.02 4.24
C LEU A 74 13.62 -22.22 4.73
N SER A 75 12.37 -21.97 5.10
CA SER A 75 11.40 -23.04 5.24
C SER A 75 10.79 -23.39 3.87
N ASP A 76 10.48 -24.67 3.68
CA ASP A 76 9.82 -25.14 2.44
C ASP A 76 8.38 -24.63 2.32
N ASP A 77 7.79 -24.11 3.42
CA ASP A 77 6.49 -23.46 3.43
C ASP A 77 6.59 -21.96 3.12
N GLY A 78 5.83 -21.50 2.12
CA GLY A 78 5.75 -20.08 1.76
C GLY A 78 5.47 -19.87 0.28
N PHE A 79 5.41 -18.61 -0.13
CA PHE A 79 5.12 -18.23 -1.50
C PHE A 79 6.09 -17.15 -1.98
N TYR A 80 6.84 -17.49 -3.02
CA TYR A 80 7.72 -16.58 -3.74
C TYR A 80 6.92 -15.88 -4.83
N MET A 81 6.66 -14.58 -4.64
CA MET A 81 6.04 -13.71 -5.62
C MET A 81 7.08 -13.30 -6.67
N PRO A 82 6.86 -13.62 -7.95
CA PRO A 82 7.57 -12.94 -9.02
C PRO A 82 7.26 -11.44 -8.97
N HIS A 83 8.18 -10.61 -9.46
CA HIS A 83 7.97 -9.17 -9.57
C HIS A 83 8.56 -8.63 -10.85
N HIS A 84 8.12 -7.43 -11.24
CA HIS A 84 8.61 -6.74 -12.41
C HIS A 84 8.54 -5.22 -12.23
N ALA A 85 9.40 -4.51 -12.96
CA ALA A 85 9.41 -3.06 -13.01
C ALA A 85 8.41 -2.55 -14.06
N VAL A 86 7.50 -1.66 -13.64
CA VAL A 86 6.56 -0.94 -14.50
C VAL A 86 6.94 0.53 -14.51
N ILE A 87 7.00 1.11 -15.70
CA ILE A 87 7.24 2.54 -15.89
C ILE A 87 5.89 3.24 -15.93
N LYS A 88 5.65 4.17 -15.02
CA LYS A 88 4.52 5.09 -15.10
C LYS A 88 5.02 6.43 -15.65
N ALA A 89 4.65 6.75 -16.88
CA ALA A 89 4.85 8.09 -17.42
C ALA A 89 3.82 9.01 -16.75
N SER A 90 4.28 9.97 -15.96
CA SER A 90 3.47 11.04 -15.38
C SER A 90 4.04 12.37 -15.89
N ASN A 91 3.19 13.36 -16.15
CA ASN A 91 3.52 14.60 -16.89
C ASN A 91 4.76 15.37 -16.40
N ASN A 92 5.25 15.14 -15.16
CA ASN A 92 6.49 15.74 -14.64
C ASN A 92 7.61 14.74 -14.31
N THR A 93 7.35 13.44 -14.15
CA THR A 93 8.39 12.42 -13.84
C THR A 93 8.01 11.02 -14.31
N THR A 94 9.03 10.27 -14.74
CA THR A 94 8.92 8.83 -15.04
C THR A 94 9.16 8.04 -13.75
N LYS A 95 8.10 7.65 -13.04
CA LYS A 95 8.22 6.91 -11.77
C LYS A 95 8.18 5.41 -12.04
N VAL A 96 9.24 4.70 -11.65
CA VAL A 96 9.27 3.23 -11.68
C VAL A 96 8.55 2.69 -10.46
N ARG A 97 7.67 1.70 -10.67
CA ARG A 97 7.01 0.94 -9.61
C ARG A 97 7.39 -0.53 -9.75
N VAL A 98 7.62 -1.20 -8.62
CA VAL A 98 7.80 -2.66 -8.56
C VAL A 98 6.45 -3.28 -8.24
N VAL A 99 5.98 -4.16 -9.12
CA VAL A 99 4.71 -4.89 -8.96
C VAL A 99 5.02 -6.34 -8.64
N PHE A 100 4.38 -6.85 -7.59
CA PHE A 100 4.50 -8.25 -7.15
C PHE A 100 3.29 -9.04 -7.67
N ASP A 101 3.54 -10.21 -8.22
CA ASP A 101 2.51 -11.05 -8.84
C ASP A 101 2.10 -12.19 -7.91
N ALA A 102 1.08 -11.94 -7.08
CA ALA A 102 0.46 -12.96 -6.24
C ALA A 102 -0.54 -13.87 -7.01
N SER A 103 -0.75 -13.62 -8.31
CA SER A 103 -1.56 -14.44 -9.21
C SER A 103 -0.74 -15.50 -9.94
N ALA A 104 0.59 -15.44 -9.85
CA ALA A 104 1.49 -16.45 -10.39
C ALA A 104 1.14 -17.84 -9.82
N LYS A 105 0.85 -18.80 -10.69
CA LYS A 105 0.55 -20.17 -10.28
C LYS A 105 1.82 -20.85 -9.77
N THR A 106 1.69 -21.64 -8.72
CA THR A 106 2.69 -22.59 -8.25
C THR A 106 2.73 -23.84 -9.14
N ASP A 107 3.63 -24.78 -8.85
CA ASP A 107 3.68 -26.08 -9.54
C ASP A 107 2.42 -26.96 -9.35
N ASN A 108 1.58 -26.70 -8.35
CA ASN A 108 0.29 -27.35 -8.17
C ASN A 108 -0.88 -26.62 -8.86
N GLY A 109 -0.60 -25.57 -9.65
CA GLY A 109 -1.58 -24.83 -10.43
C GLY A 109 -2.37 -23.76 -9.66
N ARG A 110 -2.16 -23.61 -8.35
CA ARG A 110 -2.81 -22.57 -7.52
C ARG A 110 -1.90 -21.38 -7.27
N SER A 111 -2.47 -20.19 -7.08
CA SER A 111 -1.75 -18.98 -6.67
C SER A 111 -2.15 -18.53 -5.27
N LEU A 112 -1.39 -17.58 -4.71
CA LEU A 112 -1.75 -16.94 -3.45
C LEU A 112 -3.11 -16.25 -3.54
N ASN A 113 -3.41 -15.58 -4.65
CA ASN A 113 -4.71 -14.94 -4.86
C ASN A 113 -5.89 -15.92 -4.95
N ASP A 114 -5.67 -17.17 -5.38
CA ASP A 114 -6.74 -18.18 -5.42
C ASP A 114 -7.18 -18.62 -4.01
N ILE A 115 -6.26 -18.56 -3.03
CA ILE A 115 -6.50 -19.03 -1.66
C ILE A 115 -6.86 -17.91 -0.68
N LEU A 116 -6.79 -16.65 -1.11
CA LEU A 116 -7.16 -15.49 -0.31
C LEU A 116 -8.59 -15.03 -0.60
N MET A 117 -9.24 -14.47 0.41
CA MET A 117 -10.47 -13.72 0.27
C MET A 117 -10.14 -12.29 -0.18
N VAL A 118 -10.87 -11.77 -1.16
CA VAL A 118 -10.67 -10.39 -1.66
C VAL A 118 -11.22 -9.35 -0.66
N GLY A 119 -12.29 -9.69 0.04
CA GLY A 119 -13.09 -8.77 0.85
C GLY A 119 -14.15 -8.04 -0.01
N PRO A 120 -15.25 -7.57 0.61
CA PRO A 120 -16.28 -6.81 -0.10
C PRO A 120 -15.79 -5.41 -0.49
N THR A 121 -16.40 -4.84 -1.52
CA THR A 121 -16.22 -3.41 -1.83
C THR A 121 -16.85 -2.57 -0.71
N ILE A 122 -16.05 -1.71 -0.09
CA ILE A 122 -16.42 -0.87 1.06
C ILE A 122 -16.24 0.63 0.79
N GLN A 123 -15.76 0.98 -0.40
CA GLN A 123 -15.65 2.36 -0.84
C GLN A 123 -16.79 2.67 -1.81
N ASP A 124 -17.25 3.91 -1.74
CA ASP A 124 -18.16 4.44 -2.75
C ASP A 124 -17.48 4.46 -4.12
N THR A 125 -18.29 4.48 -5.17
CA THR A 125 -17.77 4.63 -6.53
C THR A 125 -17.05 5.97 -6.70
N ILE A 126 -16.09 6.03 -7.61
CA ILE A 126 -15.43 7.31 -7.97
C ILE A 126 -16.45 8.37 -8.41
N PHE A 127 -17.55 7.95 -9.04
CA PHE A 127 -18.63 8.85 -9.44
C PHE A 127 -19.29 9.54 -8.24
N ALA A 128 -19.57 8.80 -7.16
CA ALA A 128 -20.12 9.37 -5.94
C ALA A 128 -19.14 10.36 -5.28
N HIS A 129 -17.84 10.04 -5.28
CA HIS A 129 -16.80 10.96 -4.79
C HIS A 129 -16.78 12.26 -5.60
N LEU A 130 -16.81 12.18 -6.93
CA LEU A 130 -16.82 13.35 -7.82
C LEU A 130 -18.08 14.20 -7.66
N LEU A 131 -19.25 13.57 -7.47
CA LEU A 131 -20.50 14.31 -7.20
C LEU A 131 -20.40 15.08 -5.88
N ARG A 132 -19.95 14.43 -4.81
CA ARG A 132 -19.79 15.06 -3.50
C ARG A 132 -18.76 16.19 -3.55
N PHE A 133 -17.62 15.95 -4.20
CA PHE A 133 -16.56 16.93 -4.38
C PHE A 133 -17.07 18.24 -5.02
N ARG A 134 -18.02 18.14 -5.96
CA ARG A 134 -18.64 19.30 -6.63
C ARG A 134 -19.62 20.09 -5.77
N THR A 135 -20.00 19.59 -4.59
CA THR A 135 -20.92 20.31 -3.68
C THR A 135 -20.20 21.33 -2.79
N TYR A 136 -18.87 21.30 -2.75
CA TYR A 136 -18.07 22.17 -1.90
C TYR A 136 -17.64 23.44 -2.61
N LYS A 137 -17.61 24.55 -1.86
CA LYS A 137 -17.11 25.83 -2.33
C LYS A 137 -15.58 25.86 -2.33
N TYR A 138 -14.97 25.31 -1.30
CA TYR A 138 -13.52 25.17 -1.16
C TYR A 138 -13.18 23.70 -1.15
N VAL A 139 -12.30 23.26 -2.03
CA VAL A 139 -11.99 21.84 -2.24
C VAL A 139 -10.56 21.53 -1.87
N LEU A 140 -10.34 20.31 -1.39
CA LEU A 140 -9.03 19.78 -1.01
C LEU A 140 -8.83 18.41 -1.65
N THR A 141 -7.65 18.21 -2.20
CA THR A 141 -7.19 16.89 -2.66
C THR A 141 -5.82 16.58 -2.07
N ALA A 142 -5.54 15.32 -1.75
CA ALA A 142 -4.23 14.87 -1.27
C ALA A 142 -4.04 13.36 -1.49
N ASP A 143 -2.81 12.86 -1.40
CA ASP A 143 -2.39 11.47 -1.59
C ASP A 143 -1.80 10.90 -0.29
N ILE A 144 -2.28 9.73 0.15
CA ILE A 144 -1.65 9.01 1.27
C ILE A 144 -0.41 8.29 0.74
N GLU A 145 0.76 8.76 1.18
CA GLU A 145 2.03 8.24 0.74
C GLU A 145 2.14 6.74 0.99
N LYS A 146 2.27 5.99 -0.11
CA LYS A 146 2.55 4.56 -0.08
C LYS A 146 1.57 3.81 0.84
N MET A 147 0.28 4.19 0.81
CA MET A 147 -0.77 3.73 1.74
C MET A 147 -0.65 2.25 2.15
N TYR A 148 -0.56 1.33 1.19
CA TYR A 148 -0.41 -0.11 1.47
C TYR A 148 0.81 -0.44 2.34
N ARG A 149 1.95 0.18 2.03
CA ARG A 149 3.24 -0.05 2.70
C ARG A 149 3.27 0.53 4.12
N GLN A 150 2.25 1.29 4.54
CA GLN A 150 2.10 1.78 5.91
C GLN A 150 1.43 0.74 6.84
N VAL A 151 0.75 -0.26 6.26
CA VAL A 151 0.10 -1.34 7.02
C VAL A 151 1.04 -2.53 7.13
N ILE A 152 1.35 -2.92 8.36
CA ILE A 152 2.25 -4.04 8.66
C ILE A 152 1.54 -5.36 8.36
N LEU A 153 2.26 -6.29 7.75
CA LEU A 153 1.83 -7.68 7.66
C LEU A 153 2.35 -8.45 8.87
N HIS A 154 1.45 -9.19 9.51
CA HIS A 154 1.79 -10.06 10.64
C HIS A 154 2.87 -11.07 10.25
N GLU A 155 3.79 -11.34 11.18
CA GLU A 155 5.01 -12.13 10.94
C GLU A 155 4.71 -13.52 10.36
N ASP A 156 3.74 -14.25 10.93
CA ASP A 156 3.25 -15.55 10.44
C ASP A 156 2.92 -15.58 8.94
N ASP A 157 2.46 -14.45 8.38
CA ASP A 157 1.99 -14.36 7.00
C ASP A 157 3.04 -13.81 6.04
N ARG A 158 4.16 -13.24 6.53
CA ARG A 158 5.24 -12.69 5.69
C ARG A 158 5.86 -13.74 4.78
N LYS A 159 5.83 -15.02 5.17
CA LYS A 159 6.28 -16.15 4.34
C LYS A 159 5.52 -16.28 3.01
N TYR A 160 4.31 -15.74 2.91
CA TYR A 160 3.54 -15.71 1.66
C TYR A 160 3.90 -14.51 0.77
N GLN A 161 4.73 -13.59 1.26
CA GLN A 161 5.22 -12.43 0.52
C GLN A 161 6.74 -12.50 0.31
N ARG A 162 7.28 -13.68 -0.02
CA ARG A 162 8.71 -13.84 -0.31
C ARG A 162 9.01 -13.38 -1.73
N ILE A 163 10.21 -12.88 -1.96
CA ILE A 163 10.71 -12.51 -3.27
C ILE A 163 12.19 -12.91 -3.41
N LEU A 164 12.65 -13.04 -4.65
CA LEU A 164 14.06 -13.26 -4.95
C LEU A 164 14.64 -11.99 -5.54
N TRP A 165 15.73 -11.46 -5.00
CA TRP A 165 16.36 -10.27 -5.56
C TRP A 165 17.88 -10.41 -5.51
N ARG A 166 18.56 -9.93 -6.55
CA ARG A 166 20.01 -9.95 -6.61
C ARG A 166 20.58 -8.72 -5.93
N GLN A 167 21.30 -8.96 -4.84
CA GLN A 167 22.03 -7.94 -4.10
C GLN A 167 23.50 -8.38 -3.99
N ASN A 168 24.43 -7.50 -4.35
CA ASN A 168 25.88 -7.80 -4.35
C ASN A 168 26.21 -9.08 -5.12
N GLN A 169 25.71 -9.19 -6.35
CA GLN A 169 25.89 -10.33 -7.27
C GLN A 169 25.24 -11.66 -6.82
N GLN A 170 24.70 -11.75 -5.61
CA GLN A 170 24.04 -12.94 -5.09
C GLN A 170 22.52 -12.80 -5.10
N ILE A 171 21.83 -13.83 -5.58
CA ILE A 171 20.37 -13.91 -5.43
C ILE A 171 20.07 -14.30 -3.99
N LYS A 172 19.38 -13.42 -3.28
CA LYS A 172 18.93 -13.64 -1.91
C LYS A 172 17.41 -13.71 -1.86
N THR A 173 16.90 -14.32 -0.80
CA THR A 173 15.47 -14.31 -0.52
C THR A 173 15.16 -13.20 0.47
N PHE A 174 14.11 -12.45 0.17
CA PHE A 174 13.57 -11.42 1.04
C PHE A 174 12.10 -11.71 1.32
N GLN A 175 11.59 -11.18 2.42
CA GLN A 175 10.16 -11.16 2.72
C GLN A 175 9.69 -9.71 2.85
N LEU A 176 8.52 -9.40 2.32
CA LEU A 176 7.88 -8.10 2.51
C LEU A 176 7.15 -8.07 3.85
N ASN A 177 7.40 -7.04 4.64
CA ASN A 177 6.89 -6.86 6.00
C ASN A 177 5.57 -6.10 6.05
N THR A 178 5.14 -5.50 4.95
CA THR A 178 3.93 -4.67 4.86
C THR A 178 3.02 -5.15 3.74
N LEU A 179 1.77 -4.67 3.71
CA LEU A 179 0.88 -5.00 2.60
C LEU A 179 1.49 -4.50 1.30
N THR A 180 1.41 -5.34 0.27
CA THR A 180 1.92 -5.02 -1.06
C THR A 180 0.81 -5.06 -2.11
N PHE A 181 1.03 -4.30 -3.17
CA PHE A 181 0.17 -4.30 -4.33
C PHE A 181 0.31 -5.62 -5.11
N GLY A 182 -0.79 -6.10 -5.68
CA GLY A 182 -0.85 -7.36 -6.44
C GLY A 182 -1.46 -8.54 -5.66
N ILE A 183 -1.61 -8.40 -4.34
CA ILE A 183 -2.39 -9.32 -3.51
C ILE A 183 -3.85 -8.85 -3.47
N SER A 184 -4.76 -9.78 -3.76
CA SER A 184 -6.20 -9.52 -3.91
C SER A 184 -6.87 -8.95 -2.65
N SER A 185 -6.40 -9.34 -1.46
CA SER A 185 -6.93 -8.84 -0.19
C SER A 185 -6.36 -7.48 0.25
N SER A 186 -5.22 -7.05 -0.30
CA SER A 186 -4.52 -5.83 0.14
C SER A 186 -5.38 -4.56 0.05
N PRO A 187 -6.15 -4.31 -1.03
CA PRO A 187 -7.09 -3.19 -1.11
C PRO A 187 -8.03 -3.13 0.09
N TYR A 188 -8.78 -4.20 0.33
CA TYR A 188 -9.72 -4.25 1.44
C TYR A 188 -9.03 -4.04 2.79
N LEU A 189 -7.91 -4.74 3.04
CA LEU A 189 -7.19 -4.65 4.31
C LEU A 189 -6.67 -3.23 4.58
N ALA A 190 -6.09 -2.56 3.58
CA ALA A 190 -5.54 -1.22 3.75
C ALA A 190 -6.65 -0.19 4.02
N ILE A 191 -7.74 -0.25 3.26
CA ILE A 191 -8.88 0.67 3.42
C ILE A 191 -9.56 0.45 4.77
N ARG A 192 -9.79 -0.82 5.17
CA ARG A 192 -10.35 -1.13 6.50
C ARG A 192 -9.46 -0.69 7.64
N THR A 193 -8.15 -0.67 7.44
CA THR A 193 -7.19 -0.17 8.44
C THR A 193 -7.36 1.34 8.64
N ILE A 194 -7.52 2.11 7.57
CA ILE A 194 -7.82 3.55 7.68
C ILE A 194 -9.18 3.78 8.35
N GLN A 195 -10.22 3.01 7.98
CA GLN A 195 -11.53 3.12 8.65
C GLN A 195 -11.44 2.79 10.14
N LYS A 196 -10.64 1.78 10.52
CA LYS A 196 -10.39 1.42 11.92
C LYS A 196 -9.65 2.53 12.66
N LEU A 197 -8.63 3.12 12.05
CA LEU A 197 -7.92 4.29 12.59
C LEU A 197 -8.89 5.46 12.80
N ALA A 198 -9.73 5.75 11.82
CA ALA A 198 -10.75 6.79 11.93
C ALA A 198 -11.72 6.52 13.08
N ASP A 199 -12.15 5.27 13.28
CA ASP A 199 -13.03 4.90 14.40
C ASP A 199 -12.32 5.06 15.77
N ASP A 200 -11.03 4.69 15.85
CA ASP A 200 -10.25 4.76 17.10
C ASP A 200 -9.96 6.21 17.52
N GLU A 201 -9.70 7.09 16.56
CA GLU A 201 -9.34 8.49 16.81
C GLU A 201 -10.55 9.45 16.72
N ARG A 202 -11.76 8.94 16.45
CA ARG A 202 -12.97 9.75 16.22
C ARG A 202 -13.31 10.70 17.37
N HIS A 203 -12.98 10.30 18.59
CA HIS A 203 -13.25 11.11 19.77
C HIS A 203 -12.40 12.39 19.84
N VAL A 204 -11.20 12.37 19.23
CA VAL A 204 -10.30 13.53 19.15
C VAL A 204 -10.53 14.32 17.86
N TYR A 205 -10.70 13.62 16.74
CA TYR A 205 -10.77 14.21 15.40
C TYR A 205 -12.05 13.76 14.66
N PRO A 206 -13.24 14.21 15.11
CA PRO A 206 -14.51 13.70 14.59
C PRO A 206 -14.75 14.06 13.13
N ALA A 207 -14.34 15.26 12.68
CA ALA A 207 -14.53 15.69 11.31
C ALA A 207 -13.60 14.93 10.35
N ALA A 208 -12.31 14.84 10.69
CA ALA A 208 -11.37 14.04 9.92
C ALA A 208 -11.75 12.55 9.87
N ALA A 209 -12.22 11.97 10.98
CA ALA A 209 -12.66 10.58 11.01
C ALA A 209 -13.83 10.31 10.04
N GLU A 210 -14.78 11.23 9.96
CA GLU A 210 -15.88 11.13 8.99
C GLU A 210 -15.37 11.24 7.55
N VAL A 211 -14.48 12.20 7.30
CA VAL A 211 -13.89 12.43 5.97
C VAL A 211 -13.07 11.22 5.50
N LEU A 212 -12.23 10.62 6.35
CA LEU A 212 -11.45 9.44 5.99
C LEU A 212 -12.33 8.23 5.64
N LYS A 213 -13.54 8.13 6.21
CA LYS A 213 -14.46 7.03 5.93
C LYS A 213 -15.27 7.21 4.66
N THR A 214 -15.47 8.46 4.23
CA THR A 214 -16.42 8.78 3.15
C THR A 214 -15.78 9.41 1.92
N HIS A 215 -14.64 10.08 2.04
CA HIS A 215 -14.01 10.89 0.99
C HIS A 215 -12.70 10.31 0.44
N LEU A 216 -12.19 9.22 1.01
CA LEU A 216 -11.03 8.51 0.48
C LEU A 216 -11.43 7.55 -0.64
N TYR A 217 -10.89 7.80 -1.83
CA TYR A 217 -10.88 6.85 -2.93
C TYR A 217 -9.49 6.19 -3.02
N VAL A 218 -9.39 4.98 -2.49
CA VAL A 218 -8.11 4.29 -2.27
C VAL A 218 -7.14 5.17 -1.47
N ASP A 219 -6.05 5.64 -2.09
CA ASP A 219 -5.01 6.51 -1.54
C ASP A 219 -5.30 8.01 -1.75
N ASP A 220 -6.25 8.36 -2.62
CA ASP A 220 -6.61 9.75 -2.94
C ASP A 220 -7.72 10.28 -2.02
N LEU A 221 -7.47 11.40 -1.36
CA LEU A 221 -8.47 12.18 -0.64
C LEU A 221 -9.12 13.20 -1.58
N LEU A 222 -10.46 13.22 -1.62
CA LEU A 222 -11.24 14.20 -2.38
C LEU A 222 -12.32 14.80 -1.47
N THR A 223 -12.05 15.95 -0.85
CA THR A 223 -12.94 16.57 0.13
C THR A 223 -13.11 18.08 -0.09
N GLY A 224 -13.86 18.74 0.78
CA GLY A 224 -14.08 20.17 0.73
C GLY A 224 -15.04 20.67 1.82
N THR A 225 -15.18 21.98 1.91
CA THR A 225 -15.95 22.70 2.92
C THR A 225 -16.63 23.94 2.31
N GLN A 226 -17.33 24.73 3.14
CA GLN A 226 -18.02 25.96 2.71
C GLN A 226 -17.26 27.25 3.06
N SER A 227 -16.27 27.17 3.94
CA SER A 227 -15.36 28.27 4.31
C SER A 227 -13.89 27.85 4.28
N VAL A 228 -13.00 28.84 4.11
CA VAL A 228 -11.54 28.64 4.12
C VAL A 228 -11.06 28.15 5.47
N GLU A 229 -11.64 28.68 6.54
CA GLU A 229 -11.30 28.35 7.93
C GLU A 229 -11.62 26.88 8.24
N GLU A 230 -12.80 26.40 7.84
CA GLU A 230 -13.17 24.99 7.97
C GLU A 230 -12.26 24.09 7.14
N ALA A 231 -11.86 24.52 5.93
CA ALA A 231 -10.98 23.72 5.08
C ALA A 231 -9.62 23.51 5.73
N ARG A 232 -9.03 24.57 6.29
CA ARG A 232 -7.75 24.51 7.01
C ARG A 232 -7.84 23.65 8.25
N ALA A 233 -8.88 23.86 9.07
CA ALA A 233 -9.10 23.05 10.27
C ALA A 233 -9.26 21.56 9.93
N LEU A 234 -10.06 21.23 8.91
CA LEU A 234 -10.25 19.85 8.46
C LEU A 234 -8.95 19.22 7.96
N ARG A 235 -8.19 19.95 7.13
CA ARG A 235 -6.88 19.52 6.65
C ARG A 235 -5.95 19.18 7.82
N ASP A 236 -5.85 20.06 8.80
CA ASP A 236 -4.97 19.87 9.96
C ASP A 236 -5.40 18.69 10.82
N GLU A 237 -6.71 18.50 11.03
CA GLU A 237 -7.24 17.32 11.70
C GLU A 237 -6.92 16.03 10.93
N VAL A 238 -7.04 16.03 9.60
CA VAL A 238 -6.75 14.85 8.76
C VAL A 238 -5.27 14.49 8.86
N ILE A 239 -4.37 15.48 8.76
CA ILE A 239 -2.92 15.27 8.93
C ILE A 239 -2.64 14.67 10.31
N ALA A 240 -3.19 15.28 11.36
CA ALA A 240 -2.98 14.84 12.73
C ALA A 240 -3.51 13.42 12.98
N LEU A 241 -4.71 13.10 12.49
CA LEU A 241 -5.34 11.79 12.64
C LEU A 241 -4.52 10.71 11.92
N LEU A 242 -4.17 10.93 10.65
CA LEU A 242 -3.38 9.96 9.88
C LEU A 242 -2.00 9.71 10.50
N ALA A 243 -1.36 10.75 11.05
CA ALA A 243 -0.09 10.63 11.76
C ALA A 243 -0.19 9.68 12.98
N ARG A 244 -1.34 9.61 13.68
CA ARG A 244 -1.57 8.65 14.78
C ARG A 244 -1.50 7.19 14.33
N GLY A 245 -1.76 6.91 13.05
CA GLY A 245 -1.65 5.59 12.45
C GLY A 245 -0.34 5.33 11.72
N GLY A 246 0.61 6.28 11.74
CA GLY A 246 1.82 6.24 10.94
C GLY A 246 1.59 6.40 9.43
N PHE A 247 0.47 7.00 9.03
CA PHE A 247 0.19 7.37 7.65
C PHE A 247 0.62 8.82 7.41
N ASN A 248 1.36 9.03 6.33
CA ASN A 248 1.71 10.36 5.85
C ASN A 248 0.81 10.72 4.66
N ILE A 249 0.18 11.88 4.69
CA ILE A 249 -0.63 12.40 3.59
C ILE A 249 0.09 13.62 3.02
N ARG A 250 0.11 13.72 1.68
CA ARG A 250 0.91 14.71 0.96
C ARG A 250 0.27 15.15 -0.34
N GLN A 251 0.94 16.03 -1.08
CA GLN A 251 0.50 16.52 -2.38
C GLN A 251 -0.84 17.25 -2.28
N TRP A 252 -0.97 18.09 -1.25
CA TRP A 252 -2.18 18.88 -1.08
C TRP A 252 -2.38 19.83 -2.25
N ALA A 253 -3.60 19.87 -2.78
CA ALA A 253 -4.03 20.86 -3.74
C ALA A 253 -5.42 21.38 -3.36
N SER A 254 -5.67 22.64 -3.70
CA SER A 254 -6.89 23.36 -3.37
C SER A 254 -7.23 24.35 -4.49
N ASN A 255 -8.50 24.70 -4.61
CA ASN A 255 -8.94 25.80 -5.48
C ASN A 255 -8.65 27.19 -4.89
N GLU A 256 -8.31 27.25 -3.60
CA GLU A 256 -7.92 28.47 -2.89
C GLU A 256 -6.57 28.24 -2.18
N LYS A 257 -5.57 29.06 -2.51
CA LYS A 257 -4.16 28.82 -2.14
C LYS A 257 -3.91 29.00 -0.64
N CYS A 258 -4.58 29.96 -0.01
CA CYS A 258 -4.40 30.24 1.41
C CYS A 258 -4.80 29.05 2.33
N ILE A 259 -5.48 28.03 1.79
CA ILE A 259 -5.80 26.79 2.49
C ILE A 259 -4.58 25.86 2.60
N ILE A 260 -3.54 26.02 1.77
CA ILE A 260 -2.37 25.13 1.72
C ILE A 260 -1.01 25.86 1.77
N ASP A 261 -0.98 27.19 1.68
CA ASP A 261 0.26 27.98 1.61
C ASP A 261 1.16 27.88 2.86
N ASP A 262 0.62 27.44 3.99
CA ASP A 262 1.33 27.19 5.25
C ASP A 262 1.88 25.75 5.38
N LEU A 263 1.61 24.88 4.41
CA LEU A 263 2.23 23.56 4.32
C LEU A 263 3.60 23.66 3.64
N GLU A 264 4.53 22.78 4.02
CA GLU A 264 5.80 22.64 3.31
C GLU A 264 5.56 22.17 1.86
N SER A 265 6.44 22.52 0.93
CA SER A 265 6.25 22.28 -0.51
C SER A 265 6.11 20.81 -0.93
N ASP A 266 6.44 19.86 -0.04
CA ASP A 266 6.31 18.41 -0.24
C ASP A 266 5.30 17.73 0.71
N ALA A 267 4.58 18.54 1.51
CA ALA A 267 3.63 18.07 2.52
C ALA A 267 2.23 17.80 1.98
#